data_AF-A0A975D439-F1
#
_entry.id   AF-A0A975D439-F1
#
_cell.length_a   1.000
_cell.length_b   1.000
_cell.length_c   1.000
_cell.angle_alpha   90.00
_cell.angle_beta   90.00
_cell.angle_gamma   90.00
#
_symmetry.space_group_name_H-M   'P 1'
#
loop_
_entity.id
_entity.type
_entity.pdbx_description
1 polymer ?
#
loop_
_entity_poly.entity_id
_entity_poly.type
_entity_poly.pdbx_seq_one_letter_code
_entity_poly.pdbx_strand_id
1 'polypeptide(L)'
;MDERSGPWWRGVTGYQWLVFAVASGAWLFDTMDQRLFSLARIPALGDLMALPPSHVEVQAFAKIVTALFLVGWGLGGLIIGPLGDRYGRVRLLAISILLYSICTGITALCRTPAEFAALRFVTGLGIGGVFGLAVAIIVETVDGRARLAMLAGLQLLSTVGNVGSALVKMGVDDLARHDLIAAGSVWRWLFALGALPALIAIVAMIGLREPQSWRERKAEGRLPKGAFGAYVDLLGNPAERRGLLIGSLLAVAGVVGLWGIGEYAVDLQHAVFTTYYDGRLAPDAAKAAVTDAKNWAYMLQMAGGAVGMLIFTLIADRAGRRPAFLTCFAAAFVVTMFVYARMQTPADAYWMMPLMGAAQFSLFAGFSIYLPELFGAAARGTGVSFAYNLGRFAAAAGSFGSAWLSTSLFGGFDAPDPLRYSAMTMCVIFLIGLAAAWFAPETRGRPLPA
;
A
#
# COMPACT_ATOMS: atom_id res chain seq x y z
N MET A 1 4.44 29.69 28.29
CA MET A 1 5.21 29.61 27.02
C MET A 1 4.49 28.63 26.14
N ASP A 2 4.04 29.09 24.97
CA ASP A 2 3.21 28.29 24.06
C ASP A 2 4.06 27.14 23.50
N GLU A 3 3.76 25.87 23.86
CA GLU A 3 4.43 24.66 23.34
C GLU A 3 4.40 24.54 21.81
N ARG A 4 3.74 25.48 21.13
CA ARG A 4 3.48 25.51 19.69
C ARG A 4 4.57 26.15 18.84
N SER A 5 5.60 26.80 19.42
CA SER A 5 6.58 27.59 18.65
C SER A 5 7.90 26.85 18.31
N GLY A 6 8.13 25.66 18.85
CA GLY A 6 9.31 24.84 18.57
C GLY A 6 9.11 23.87 17.40
N PRO A 7 10.20 23.40 16.75
CA PRO A 7 10.13 22.30 15.81
C PRO A 7 9.52 21.05 16.45
N TRP A 8 8.67 20.32 15.70
CA TRP A 8 7.91 19.17 16.23
C TRP A 8 8.80 18.06 16.81
N TRP A 9 10.07 17.98 16.40
CA TRP A 9 11.02 16.98 16.86
C TRP A 9 11.69 17.30 18.20
N ARG A 10 11.60 18.54 18.71
CA ARG A 10 12.32 18.97 19.94
C ARG A 10 11.78 18.36 21.25
N GLY A 11 10.69 17.59 21.21
CA GLY A 11 10.13 16.86 22.36
C GLY A 11 10.13 15.35 22.20
N VAL A 12 10.72 14.82 21.13
CA VAL A 12 10.68 13.39 20.81
C VAL A 12 11.84 12.66 21.50
N THR A 13 11.53 11.67 22.33
CA THR A 13 12.52 10.86 23.03
C THR A 13 13.22 9.87 22.10
N GLY A 14 14.41 9.37 22.49
CA GLY A 14 15.12 8.33 21.73
C GLY A 14 14.29 7.05 21.54
N TYR A 15 13.45 6.70 22.53
CA TYR A 15 12.55 5.55 22.42
C TYR A 15 11.43 5.79 21.39
N GLN A 16 10.85 6.99 21.33
CA GLN A 16 9.85 7.34 20.31
C GLN A 16 10.45 7.32 18.90
N TRP A 17 11.71 7.74 18.73
CA TRP A 17 12.43 7.59 17.46
C TRP A 17 12.66 6.13 17.09
N LEU A 18 13.00 5.26 18.06
CA LEU A 18 13.12 3.82 17.83
C LEU A 18 11.79 3.21 17.38
N VAL A 19 10.68 3.54 18.06
CA VAL A 19 9.33 3.12 17.70
C VAL A 19 9.00 3.53 16.27
N PHE A 20 9.24 4.80 15.93
CA PHE A 20 9.01 5.31 14.57
C PHE A 20 9.88 4.57 13.54
N ALA A 21 11.16 4.36 13.81
CA ALA A 21 12.09 3.70 12.89
C ALA A 21 11.70 2.24 12.63
N VAL A 22 11.33 1.48 13.67
CA VAL A 22 10.92 0.08 13.53
C VAL A 22 9.56 -0.04 12.84
N ALA A 23 8.56 0.73 13.28
CA ALA A 23 7.22 0.69 12.71
C ALA A 23 7.20 1.15 11.24
N SER A 24 7.92 2.22 10.93
CA SER A 24 7.99 2.74 9.56
C SER A 24 8.94 1.94 8.69
N GLY A 25 9.99 1.35 9.25
CA GLY A 25 10.84 0.37 8.57
C GLY A 25 10.02 -0.85 8.15
N ALA A 26 9.20 -1.40 9.05
CA ALA A 26 8.30 -2.51 8.71
C ALA A 26 7.39 -2.18 7.52
N TRP A 27 6.83 -0.96 7.47
CA TRP A 27 6.00 -0.50 6.36
C TRP A 27 6.78 -0.25 5.06
N LEU A 28 7.98 0.31 5.15
CA LEU A 28 8.88 0.49 4.01
C LEU A 28 9.16 -0.85 3.33
N PHE A 29 9.58 -1.84 4.12
CA PHE A 29 9.97 -3.14 3.60
C PHE A 29 8.77 -3.97 3.10
N ASP A 30 7.61 -3.82 3.72
CA ASP A 30 6.35 -4.38 3.20
C ASP A 30 6.06 -3.85 1.78
N THR A 31 6.08 -2.52 1.59
CA THR A 31 5.84 -1.93 0.27
C THR A 31 6.93 -2.27 -0.75
N MET A 32 8.16 -2.49 -0.29
CA MET A 32 9.26 -2.98 -1.12
C MET A 32 9.00 -4.42 -1.58
N ASP A 33 8.61 -5.33 -0.68
CA ASP A 33 8.27 -6.72 -1.01
C ASP A 33 7.14 -6.80 -2.03
N GLN A 34 6.07 -6.04 -1.79
CA GLN A 34 4.95 -5.94 -2.72
C GLN A 34 5.41 -5.53 -4.13
N ARG A 35 6.33 -4.57 -4.22
CA ARG A 35 6.83 -4.11 -5.51
C ARG A 35 7.81 -5.08 -6.15
N LEU A 36 8.67 -5.73 -5.38
CA LEU A 36 9.51 -6.83 -5.86
C LEU A 36 8.64 -7.95 -6.44
N PHE A 37 7.56 -8.33 -5.76
CA PHE A 37 6.58 -9.27 -6.30
C PHE A 37 6.00 -8.79 -7.64
N SER A 38 5.58 -7.53 -7.74
CA SER A 38 5.00 -6.98 -8.98
C SER A 38 5.99 -7.05 -10.16
N LEU A 39 7.28 -6.82 -9.89
CA LEU A 39 8.36 -6.88 -10.89
C LEU A 39 8.76 -8.33 -11.25
N ALA A 40 8.73 -9.25 -10.28
CA ALA A 40 9.20 -10.63 -10.42
C ALA A 40 8.12 -11.62 -10.87
N ARG A 41 6.83 -11.31 -10.65
CA ARG A 41 5.70 -12.24 -10.84
C ARG A 41 5.63 -12.84 -12.25
N ILE A 42 5.67 -12.01 -13.29
CA ILE A 42 5.55 -12.49 -14.68
C ILE A 42 6.79 -13.30 -15.08
N PRO A 43 8.04 -12.83 -14.86
CA PRO A 43 9.23 -13.65 -15.10
C PRO A 43 9.22 -14.98 -14.34
N ALA A 44 8.84 -14.98 -13.05
CA ALA A 44 8.80 -16.19 -12.23
C ALA A 44 7.80 -17.21 -12.77
N LEU A 45 6.59 -16.78 -13.16
CA LEU A 45 5.59 -17.69 -13.71
C LEU A 45 5.96 -18.18 -15.12
N GLY A 46 6.60 -17.35 -15.94
CA GLY A 46 7.14 -17.80 -17.23
C GLY A 46 8.16 -18.92 -17.07
N ASP A 47 9.08 -18.76 -16.12
CA ASP A 47 10.08 -19.79 -15.76
C ASP A 47 9.41 -21.07 -15.21
N LEU A 48 8.53 -20.93 -14.21
CA LEU A 48 7.88 -22.07 -13.54
C LEU A 48 6.88 -22.84 -14.42
N MET A 49 6.29 -22.18 -15.42
CA MET A 49 5.38 -22.81 -16.39
C MET A 49 6.10 -23.27 -17.66
N ALA A 50 7.40 -22.97 -17.80
CA ALA A 50 8.16 -23.18 -19.03
C ALA A 50 7.48 -22.54 -20.27
N LEU A 51 6.90 -21.35 -20.09
CA LEU A 51 6.19 -20.60 -21.13
C LEU A 51 6.77 -19.18 -21.26
N PRO A 52 6.71 -18.56 -22.45
CA PRO A 52 7.11 -17.17 -22.62
C PRO A 52 6.32 -16.24 -21.68
N PRO A 53 6.96 -15.21 -21.10
CA PRO A 53 6.29 -14.21 -20.25
C PRO A 53 5.04 -13.56 -20.87
N SER A 54 5.00 -13.44 -22.20
CA SER A 54 3.87 -12.88 -22.96
C SER A 54 2.72 -13.86 -23.18
N HIS A 55 2.88 -15.14 -22.84
CA HIS A 55 1.87 -16.16 -23.07
C HIS A 55 0.59 -15.85 -22.27
N VAL A 56 -0.56 -16.04 -22.90
CA VAL A 56 -1.87 -15.67 -22.32
C VAL A 56 -2.12 -16.37 -20.98
N GLU A 57 -1.75 -17.64 -20.87
CA GLU A 57 -1.89 -18.41 -19.62
C GLU A 57 -1.01 -17.87 -18.49
N VAL A 58 0.22 -17.45 -18.78
CA VAL A 58 1.12 -16.84 -17.80
C VAL A 58 0.51 -15.53 -17.30
N GLN A 59 -0.01 -14.69 -18.19
CA GLN A 59 -0.66 -13.43 -17.85
C GLN A 59 -1.95 -13.65 -17.03
N ALA A 60 -2.77 -14.63 -17.40
CA ALA A 60 -4.00 -14.97 -16.70
C ALA A 60 -3.70 -15.51 -15.29
N PHE A 61 -2.76 -16.45 -15.17
CA PHE A 61 -2.37 -17.01 -13.89
C PHE A 61 -1.68 -15.97 -13.00
N ALA A 62 -0.87 -15.08 -13.57
CA ALA A 62 -0.28 -13.95 -12.83
C ALA A 62 -1.34 -13.05 -12.18
N LYS A 63 -2.45 -12.77 -12.87
CA LYS A 63 -3.58 -12.02 -12.30
C LYS A 63 -4.23 -12.79 -11.13
N ILE A 64 -4.40 -14.11 -11.26
CA ILE A 64 -4.92 -14.96 -10.18
C ILE A 64 -3.99 -14.93 -8.96
N VAL A 65 -2.67 -15.09 -9.16
CA VAL A 65 -1.70 -15.06 -8.05
C VAL A 65 -1.72 -13.71 -7.34
N THR A 66 -1.88 -12.60 -8.05
CA THR A 66 -2.02 -11.28 -7.42
C THR A 66 -3.33 -11.09 -6.70
N ALA A 67 -4.43 -11.63 -7.22
CA ALA A 67 -5.70 -11.64 -6.49
C ALA A 67 -5.58 -12.45 -5.19
N LEU A 68 -4.96 -13.63 -5.23
CA LEU A 68 -4.68 -14.45 -4.04
C LEU A 68 -3.80 -13.70 -3.03
N PHE A 69 -2.75 -13.02 -3.49
CA PHE A 69 -1.90 -12.19 -2.64
C PHE A 69 -2.70 -11.07 -1.95
N LEU A 70 -3.56 -10.36 -2.68
CA LEU A 70 -4.41 -9.28 -2.14
C LEU A 70 -5.49 -9.80 -1.17
N VAL A 71 -6.08 -10.97 -1.45
CA VAL A 71 -7.03 -11.64 -0.54
C VAL A 71 -6.31 -12.07 0.73
N GLY A 72 -5.12 -12.68 0.60
CA GLY A 72 -4.26 -13.00 1.73
C GLY A 72 -3.95 -11.76 2.57
N TRP A 73 -3.56 -10.66 1.93
CA TRP A 73 -3.34 -9.36 2.56
C TRP A 73 -4.57 -8.90 3.34
N GLY A 74 -5.74 -8.88 2.68
CA GLY A 74 -7.01 -8.55 3.31
C GLY A 74 -7.23 -9.36 4.58
N LEU A 75 -7.25 -10.70 4.46
CA LEU A 75 -7.50 -11.63 5.57
C LEU A 75 -6.46 -11.48 6.70
N GLY A 76 -5.20 -11.29 6.34
CA GLY A 76 -4.10 -11.04 7.27
C GLY A 76 -4.41 -9.87 8.20
N GLY A 77 -4.86 -8.75 7.64
CA GLY A 77 -5.24 -7.58 8.42
C GLY A 77 -6.44 -7.79 9.31
N LEU A 78 -7.47 -8.50 8.81
CA LEU A 78 -8.67 -8.82 9.59
C LEU A 78 -8.39 -9.79 10.74
N ILE A 79 -7.33 -10.61 10.66
CA ILE A 79 -7.01 -11.58 11.70
C ILE A 79 -5.95 -11.02 12.65
N ILE A 80 -4.83 -10.50 12.12
CA ILE A 80 -3.66 -10.11 12.90
C ILE A 80 -3.92 -8.83 13.72
N GLY A 81 -4.72 -7.89 13.22
CA GLY A 81 -5.11 -6.68 13.97
C GLY A 81 -5.77 -7.01 15.32
N PRO A 82 -6.90 -7.75 15.32
CA PRO A 82 -7.54 -8.24 16.54
C PRO A 82 -6.65 -9.09 17.45
N LEU A 83 -5.82 -9.96 16.86
CA LEU A 83 -4.87 -10.75 17.64
C LEU A 83 -3.82 -9.85 18.32
N GLY A 84 -3.42 -8.74 17.70
CA GLY A 84 -2.51 -7.77 18.30
C GLY A 84 -3.14 -7.07 19.52
N ASP A 85 -4.43 -6.73 19.45
CA ASP A 85 -5.14 -6.16 20.61
C ASP A 85 -5.24 -7.17 21.77
N ARG A 86 -5.31 -8.48 21.49
CA ARG A 86 -5.34 -9.53 22.53
C ARG A 86 -3.97 -9.89 23.09
N TYR A 87 -3.00 -10.15 22.21
CA TYR A 87 -1.76 -10.87 22.52
C TYR A 87 -0.52 -9.95 22.56
N GLY A 88 -0.67 -8.68 22.16
CA GLY A 88 0.40 -7.68 22.14
C GLY A 88 0.65 -7.20 20.71
N ARG A 89 0.71 -5.88 20.52
CA ARG A 89 0.83 -5.26 19.20
C ARG A 89 2.24 -5.35 18.66
N VAL A 90 3.23 -5.12 19.51
CA VAL A 90 4.64 -5.27 19.13
C VAL A 90 4.93 -6.73 18.78
N ARG A 91 4.45 -7.66 19.60
CA ARG A 91 4.65 -9.09 19.36
C ARG A 91 4.03 -9.53 18.04
N LEU A 92 2.79 -9.16 17.77
CA LEU A 92 2.11 -9.57 16.53
C LEU A 92 2.70 -8.86 15.32
N LEU A 93 3.16 -7.61 15.43
CA LEU A 93 3.89 -6.93 14.36
C LEU A 93 5.14 -7.73 13.98
N ALA A 94 5.95 -8.14 14.95
CA ALA A 94 7.15 -8.92 14.68
C ALA A 94 6.84 -10.29 14.05
N ILE A 95 5.81 -11.00 14.53
CA ILE A 95 5.36 -12.28 13.95
C ILE A 95 4.90 -12.07 12.51
N SER A 96 4.14 -11.01 12.23
CA SER A 96 3.71 -10.62 10.88
C SER A 96 4.91 -10.47 9.94
N ILE A 97 5.92 -9.71 10.40
CA ILE A 97 7.13 -9.43 9.62
C ILE A 97 7.92 -10.71 9.35
N LEU A 98 8.12 -11.56 10.36
CA LEU A 98 8.80 -12.85 10.18
C LEU A 98 8.05 -13.74 9.20
N LEU A 99 6.72 -13.84 9.34
CA LEU A 99 5.90 -14.68 8.48
C LEU A 99 6.05 -14.29 7.02
N TYR A 100 5.84 -13.02 6.66
CA TYR A 100 5.95 -12.61 5.26
C TYR A 100 7.40 -12.67 4.75
N SER A 101 8.39 -12.31 5.58
CA SER A 101 9.80 -12.30 5.15
C SER A 101 10.32 -13.70 4.87
N ILE A 102 10.00 -14.67 5.74
CA ILE A 102 10.39 -16.07 5.57
C ILE A 102 9.68 -16.67 4.35
N CYS A 103 8.37 -16.48 4.22
CA CYS A 103 7.63 -16.96 3.04
C CYS A 103 8.15 -16.34 1.73
N THR A 104 8.61 -15.09 1.80
CA THR A 104 9.26 -14.42 0.67
C THR A 104 10.60 -15.03 0.31
N GLY A 105 11.47 -15.25 1.29
CA GLY A 105 12.73 -15.96 1.05
C GLY A 105 12.51 -17.37 0.47
N ILE A 106 11.55 -18.12 1.02
CA ILE A 106 11.22 -19.48 0.54
C ILE A 106 10.67 -19.44 -0.90
N THR A 107 10.02 -18.36 -1.32
CA THR A 107 9.51 -18.25 -2.70
C THR A 107 10.63 -18.27 -3.73
N ALA A 108 11.85 -17.86 -3.37
CA ALA A 108 13.03 -17.98 -4.22
C ALA A 108 13.38 -19.45 -4.56
N LEU A 109 12.85 -20.42 -3.79
CA LEU A 109 13.09 -21.86 -3.95
C LEU A 109 11.95 -22.61 -4.63
N CYS A 110 10.85 -21.92 -5.00
CA CYS A 110 9.70 -22.54 -5.65
C CYS A 110 10.08 -23.27 -6.93
N ARG A 111 9.39 -24.39 -7.19
CA ARG A 111 9.55 -25.20 -8.40
C ARG A 111 8.26 -25.33 -9.20
N THR A 112 7.11 -25.07 -8.57
CA THR A 112 5.82 -25.13 -9.26
C THR A 112 5.04 -23.81 -9.16
N PRO A 113 4.18 -23.49 -10.16
CA PRO A 113 3.31 -22.31 -10.09
C PRO A 113 2.34 -22.35 -8.90
N ALA A 114 1.92 -23.54 -8.46
CA ALA A 114 1.03 -23.72 -7.32
C ALA A 114 1.70 -23.40 -5.98
N GLU A 115 2.95 -23.86 -5.78
CA GLU A 115 3.77 -23.47 -4.61
C GLU A 115 3.96 -21.96 -4.56
N PHE A 116 4.29 -21.36 -5.71
CA PHE A 116 4.44 -19.91 -5.84
C PHE A 116 3.15 -19.19 -5.40
N ALA A 117 2.00 -19.59 -5.94
CA ALA A 117 0.71 -19.01 -5.58
C ALA A 117 0.38 -19.14 -4.08
N ALA A 118 0.60 -20.33 -3.51
CA ALA A 118 0.35 -20.60 -2.10
C ALA A 118 1.24 -19.74 -1.18
N LEU A 119 2.55 -19.66 -1.47
CA LEU A 119 3.45 -18.81 -0.69
C LEU A 119 3.12 -17.33 -0.82
N ARG A 120 2.70 -16.85 -2.00
CA ARG A 120 2.23 -15.46 -2.16
C ARG A 120 0.97 -15.20 -1.34
N PHE A 121 0.02 -16.13 -1.29
CA PHE A 121 -1.14 -16.00 -0.40
C PHE A 121 -0.73 -15.85 1.08
N VAL A 122 0.17 -16.72 1.57
CA VAL A 122 0.66 -16.66 2.97
C VAL A 122 1.50 -15.41 3.24
N THR A 123 2.29 -14.96 2.25
CA THR A 123 3.04 -13.69 2.33
C THR A 123 2.08 -12.52 2.50
N GLY A 124 1.01 -12.47 1.69
CA GLY A 124 -0.07 -11.50 1.86
C GLY A 124 -0.65 -11.55 3.27
N LEU A 125 -0.97 -12.75 3.79
CA LEU A 125 -1.48 -12.93 5.16
C LEU A 125 -0.55 -12.30 6.21
N GLY A 126 0.76 -12.48 6.08
CA GLY A 126 1.74 -11.86 6.97
C GLY A 126 1.85 -10.34 6.81
N ILE A 127 1.68 -9.81 5.60
CA ILE A 127 1.72 -8.37 5.34
C ILE A 127 0.52 -7.62 5.96
N GLY A 128 -0.68 -8.21 5.90
CA GLY A 128 -1.93 -7.50 6.24
C GLY A 128 -2.00 -6.89 7.64
N GLY A 129 -1.30 -7.48 8.62
CA GLY A 129 -1.24 -6.98 9.99
C GLY A 129 -0.28 -5.81 10.22
N VAL A 130 0.66 -5.56 9.30
CA VAL A 130 1.79 -4.65 9.53
C VAL A 130 1.32 -3.21 9.67
N PHE A 131 0.54 -2.71 8.71
CA PHE A 131 0.09 -1.31 8.69
C PHE A 131 -0.68 -0.93 9.96
N GLY A 132 -1.72 -1.70 10.30
CA GLY A 132 -2.60 -1.36 11.41
C GLY A 132 -1.90 -1.42 12.76
N LEU A 133 -1.04 -2.43 12.97
CA LEU A 133 -0.25 -2.54 14.20
C LEU A 133 0.83 -1.46 14.30
N ALA A 134 1.54 -1.17 13.22
CA ALA A 134 2.56 -0.12 13.19
C ALA A 134 1.97 1.26 13.51
N VAL A 135 0.84 1.61 12.87
CA VAL A 135 0.11 2.85 13.14
C VAL A 135 -0.37 2.92 14.58
N ALA A 136 -0.94 1.83 15.11
CA ALA A 136 -1.44 1.78 16.48
C ALA A 136 -0.31 1.95 17.52
N ILE A 137 0.87 1.38 17.28
CA ILE A 137 2.03 1.53 18.17
C ILE A 137 2.53 2.98 18.19
N ILE A 138 2.63 3.64 17.02
CA ILE A 138 3.05 5.05 16.95
C ILE A 138 2.05 5.94 17.69
N VAL A 139 0.75 5.76 17.43
CA VAL A 139 -0.32 6.60 18.00
C VAL A 139 -0.37 6.54 19.52
N GLU A 140 -0.03 5.39 20.10
CA GLU A 140 -0.08 5.18 21.55
C GLU A 140 1.23 5.51 22.26
N THR A 141 2.30 5.75 21.51
CA THR A 141 3.61 6.07 22.08
C THR A 141 3.98 7.54 21.89
N VAL A 142 3.36 8.20 20.91
CA VAL A 142 3.71 9.56 20.49
C VAL A 142 2.47 10.44 20.53
N ASP A 143 2.62 11.62 21.12
CA ASP A 143 1.53 12.59 21.29
C ASP A 143 1.66 13.80 20.36
N GLY A 144 0.56 14.56 20.28
CA GLY A 144 0.53 15.89 19.69
C GLY A 144 1.00 15.98 18.24
N ARG A 145 1.79 17.01 17.94
CA ARG A 145 2.31 17.28 16.58
C ARG A 145 3.32 16.25 16.09
N ALA A 146 4.10 15.65 17.00
CA ALA A 146 5.05 14.61 16.65
C ALA A 146 4.35 13.36 16.10
N ARG A 147 3.19 13.00 16.68
CA ARG A 147 2.36 11.88 16.18
C ARG A 147 1.96 12.09 14.73
N LEU A 148 1.45 13.28 14.40
CA LEU A 148 1.03 13.63 13.04
C LEU A 148 2.19 13.49 12.05
N ALA A 149 3.35 14.08 12.38
CA ALA A 149 4.54 14.04 11.55
C ALA A 149 5.08 12.61 11.36
N MET A 150 5.07 11.79 12.42
CA MET A 150 5.53 10.40 12.37
C MET A 150 4.58 9.49 11.60
N LEU A 151 3.26 9.66 11.70
CA LEU A 151 2.30 8.89 10.90
C LEU A 151 2.38 9.26 9.41
N ALA A 152 2.60 10.54 9.11
CA ALA A 152 2.88 11.00 7.77
C ALA A 152 4.20 10.44 7.24
N GLY A 153 5.26 10.49 8.05
CA GLY A 153 6.58 9.94 7.72
C GLY A 153 6.56 8.43 7.50
N LEU A 154 5.77 7.69 8.29
CA LEU A 154 5.53 6.26 8.10
C LEU A 154 5.00 6.03 6.69
N GLN A 155 3.94 6.74 6.31
CA GLN A 155 3.36 6.55 4.98
C GLN A 155 4.31 6.99 3.86
N LEU A 156 5.06 8.07 4.05
CA LEU A 156 6.05 8.54 3.07
C LEU A 156 7.12 7.49 2.80
N LEU A 157 7.52 6.72 3.82
CA LEU A 157 8.47 5.62 3.65
C LEU A 157 7.96 4.50 2.72
N SER A 158 6.65 4.44 2.38
CA SER A 158 6.17 3.54 1.33
C SER A 158 6.69 3.91 -0.05
N THR A 159 6.86 5.20 -0.36
CA THR A 159 7.40 5.60 -1.67
C THR A 159 8.89 5.25 -1.74
N VAL A 160 9.59 5.36 -0.60
CA VAL A 160 10.99 4.93 -0.48
C VAL A 160 11.12 3.42 -0.67
N GLY A 161 10.25 2.62 -0.06
CA GLY A 161 10.22 1.16 -0.27
C GLY A 161 9.96 0.78 -1.73
N ASN A 162 8.97 1.42 -2.35
CA ASN A 162 8.65 1.24 -3.77
C ASN A 162 9.83 1.61 -4.69
N VAL A 163 10.51 2.72 -4.45
CA VAL A 163 11.71 3.12 -5.22
C VAL A 163 12.88 2.19 -4.93
N GLY A 164 13.06 1.78 -3.67
CA GLY A 164 14.09 0.84 -3.24
C GLY A 164 14.02 -0.49 -3.98
N SER A 165 12.81 -1.02 -4.22
CA SER A 165 12.63 -2.25 -5.01
C SER A 165 13.11 -2.12 -6.46
N ALA A 166 12.97 -0.94 -7.08
CA ALA A 166 13.45 -0.68 -8.43
C ALA A 166 14.98 -0.65 -8.45
N LEU A 167 15.60 -0.02 -7.44
CA LEU A 167 17.07 -0.03 -7.28
C LEU A 167 17.61 -1.44 -7.04
N VAL A 168 16.93 -2.23 -6.20
CA VAL A 168 17.28 -3.65 -5.99
C VAL A 168 17.19 -4.42 -7.31
N LYS A 169 16.11 -4.25 -8.08
CA LYS A 169 15.98 -4.89 -9.38
C LYS A 169 17.10 -4.47 -10.34
N MET A 170 17.40 -3.19 -10.43
CA MET A 170 18.50 -2.69 -11.27
C MET A 170 19.83 -3.32 -10.90
N GLY A 171 20.13 -3.42 -9.59
CA GLY A 171 21.35 -4.08 -9.11
C GLY A 171 21.39 -5.56 -9.45
N VAL A 172 20.29 -6.30 -9.26
CA VAL A 172 20.23 -7.73 -9.61
C VAL A 172 20.31 -7.95 -11.14
N ASP A 173 19.64 -7.11 -11.94
CA ASP A 173 19.76 -7.17 -13.39
C ASP A 173 21.20 -6.92 -13.85
N ASP A 174 21.92 -6.00 -13.20
CA ASP A 174 23.33 -5.69 -13.50
C ASP A 174 24.25 -6.89 -13.19
N LEU A 175 24.03 -7.55 -12.04
CA LEU A 175 24.72 -8.80 -11.71
C LEU A 175 24.49 -9.89 -12.78
N ALA A 176 23.27 -9.97 -13.33
CA ALA A 176 22.95 -10.91 -14.40
C ALA A 176 23.62 -10.54 -15.74
N ARG A 177 23.75 -9.24 -16.05
CA ARG A 177 24.47 -8.78 -17.26
C ARG A 177 25.97 -9.05 -17.20
N HIS A 178 26.54 -9.10 -16.01
CA HIS A 178 27.94 -9.43 -15.77
C HIS A 178 28.20 -10.92 -15.55
N ASP A 179 27.23 -11.79 -15.87
CA ASP A 179 27.30 -13.25 -15.72
C ASP A 179 27.64 -13.74 -14.28
N LEU A 180 27.42 -12.88 -13.27
CA LEU A 180 27.63 -13.23 -11.85
C LEU A 180 26.48 -14.09 -11.30
N ILE A 181 25.30 -13.99 -11.90
CA ILE A 181 24.13 -14.83 -11.63
C ILE A 181 23.50 -15.27 -12.94
N ALA A 182 22.89 -16.46 -12.96
CA ALA A 182 22.18 -16.94 -14.14
C ALA A 182 21.01 -16.00 -14.49
N ALA A 183 20.89 -15.58 -15.74
CA ALA A 183 19.84 -14.65 -16.19
C ALA A 183 18.40 -15.13 -15.84
N GLY A 184 18.16 -16.45 -15.90
CA GLY A 184 16.86 -17.05 -15.50
C GLY A 184 16.59 -17.00 -13.98
N SER A 185 17.59 -16.71 -13.16
CA SER A 185 17.49 -16.70 -11.70
C SER A 185 17.21 -15.33 -11.08
N VAL A 186 17.14 -14.26 -11.89
CA VAL A 186 16.92 -12.87 -11.40
C VAL A 186 15.74 -12.78 -10.44
N TRP A 187 14.59 -13.38 -10.81
CA TRP A 187 13.39 -13.34 -9.97
C TRP A 187 13.57 -14.05 -8.62
N ARG A 188 14.42 -15.10 -8.55
CA ARG A 188 14.74 -15.81 -7.32
C ARG A 188 15.55 -14.92 -6.38
N TRP A 189 16.53 -14.19 -6.91
CA TRP A 189 17.32 -13.23 -6.13
C TRP A 189 16.49 -12.07 -5.60
N LEU A 190 15.52 -11.58 -6.38
CA LEU A 190 14.59 -10.54 -5.91
C LEU A 190 13.82 -11.01 -4.66
N PHE A 191 13.33 -12.25 -4.64
CA PHE A 191 12.65 -12.80 -3.46
C PHE A 191 13.60 -13.18 -2.33
N ALA A 192 14.83 -13.63 -2.61
CA ALA A 192 15.83 -13.85 -1.59
C ALA A 192 16.18 -12.56 -0.83
N LEU A 193 16.35 -11.44 -1.56
CA LEU A 193 16.55 -10.12 -0.98
C LEU A 193 15.29 -9.58 -0.28
N GLY A 194 14.10 -10.00 -0.73
CA GLY A 194 12.84 -9.74 -0.05
C GLY A 194 12.73 -10.36 1.35
N ALA A 195 13.64 -11.27 1.74
CA ALA A 195 13.70 -11.83 3.10
C ALA A 195 14.45 -10.96 4.12
N LEU A 196 15.18 -9.93 3.66
CA LEU A 196 15.89 -8.96 4.52
C LEU A 196 15.07 -8.33 5.66
N PRO A 197 13.75 -8.06 5.52
CA PRO A 197 12.96 -7.45 6.58
C PRO A 197 12.84 -8.32 7.84
N ALA A 198 13.17 -9.62 7.77
CA ALA A 198 13.27 -10.49 8.94
C ALA A 198 14.19 -9.91 10.03
N LEU A 199 15.22 -9.15 9.64
CA LEU A 199 16.13 -8.47 10.56
C LEU A 199 15.40 -7.38 11.38
N ILE A 200 14.43 -6.68 10.79
CA ILE A 200 13.62 -5.70 11.51
C ILE A 200 12.76 -6.37 12.56
N ALA A 201 12.22 -7.57 12.28
CA ALA A 201 11.44 -8.28 13.28
C ALA A 201 12.26 -8.61 14.53
N ILE A 202 13.55 -8.95 14.35
CA ILE A 202 14.47 -9.17 15.47
C ILE A 202 14.64 -7.88 16.28
N VAL A 203 14.88 -6.75 15.61
CA VAL A 203 14.98 -5.44 16.27
C VAL A 203 13.67 -5.07 16.98
N ALA A 204 12.51 -5.35 16.38
CA ALA A 204 11.21 -5.10 16.97
C ALA A 204 11.01 -5.91 18.26
N MET A 205 11.37 -7.20 18.26
CA MET A 205 11.24 -8.07 19.42
C MET A 205 12.15 -7.66 20.58
N ILE A 206 13.35 -7.15 20.30
CA ILE A 206 14.34 -6.80 21.32
C ILE A 206 14.17 -5.36 21.81
N GLY A 207 13.87 -4.43 20.90
CA GLY A 207 13.92 -2.99 21.16
C GLY A 207 12.58 -2.36 21.56
N LEU A 208 11.44 -2.93 21.14
CA LEU A 208 10.14 -2.34 21.39
C LEU A 208 9.44 -2.97 22.60
N ARG A 209 8.78 -2.12 23.39
CA ARG A 209 7.91 -2.52 24.49
C ARG A 209 6.46 -2.37 24.06
N GLU A 210 5.61 -3.26 24.56
CA GLU A 210 4.17 -3.14 24.35
C GLU A 210 3.67 -1.77 24.88
N PRO A 211 2.75 -1.09 24.14
CA PRO A 211 2.23 0.22 24.53
C PRO A 211 1.68 0.23 25.95
N GLN A 212 1.82 1.37 26.64
CA GLN A 212 1.40 1.51 28.03
C GLN A 212 -0.11 1.26 28.21
N SER A 213 -0.93 1.85 27.34
CA SER A 213 -2.37 1.59 27.16
C SER A 213 -2.72 0.10 27.14
N TRP A 214 -1.96 -0.71 26.40
CA TRP A 214 -2.19 -2.15 26.32
C TRP A 214 -1.80 -2.87 27.62
N ARG A 215 -0.68 -2.46 28.25
CA ARG A 215 -0.20 -3.03 29.51
C ARG A 215 -1.15 -2.76 30.68
N GLU A 216 -1.70 -1.55 30.76
CA GLU A 216 -2.69 -1.15 31.78
C GLU A 216 -3.95 -2.00 31.65
N ARG A 217 -4.51 -2.12 30.44
CA ARG A 217 -5.67 -2.98 30.18
C ARG A 217 -5.43 -4.45 30.48
N LYS A 218 -4.21 -4.94 30.22
CA LYS A 218 -3.81 -6.30 30.59
C LYS A 218 -3.83 -6.48 32.10
N ALA A 219 -3.30 -5.52 32.86
CA ALA A 219 -3.32 -5.56 34.32
C ALA A 219 -4.75 -5.52 34.88
N GLU A 220 -5.65 -4.76 34.25
CA GLU A 220 -7.06 -4.67 34.61
C GLU A 220 -7.92 -5.85 34.12
N GLY A 221 -7.36 -6.78 33.34
CA GLY A 221 -8.12 -7.90 32.76
C GLY A 221 -9.12 -7.50 31.67
N ARG A 222 -8.99 -6.31 31.07
CA ARG A 222 -9.91 -5.72 30.06
C ARG A 222 -9.48 -5.98 28.62
N LEU A 223 -8.69 -7.03 28.38
CA LEU A 223 -8.32 -7.43 27.03
C LEU A 223 -9.48 -8.16 26.35
N PRO A 224 -9.65 -8.01 25.03
CA PRO A 224 -10.72 -8.68 24.30
C PRO A 224 -10.58 -10.21 24.41
N LYS A 225 -11.68 -10.96 24.31
CA LYS A 225 -11.66 -12.43 24.34
C LYS A 225 -11.35 -13.02 22.96
N GLY A 226 -10.11 -12.84 22.51
CA GLY A 226 -9.63 -13.29 21.20
C GLY A 226 -10.06 -12.39 20.04
N ALA A 227 -9.80 -12.82 18.81
CA ALA A 227 -10.03 -12.00 17.62
C ALA A 227 -11.51 -11.64 17.41
N PHE A 228 -12.41 -12.61 17.58
CA PHE A 228 -13.85 -12.37 17.44
C PHE A 228 -14.38 -11.44 18.55
N GLY A 229 -13.89 -11.60 19.79
CA GLY A 229 -14.25 -10.72 20.90
C GLY A 229 -13.92 -9.26 20.62
N ALA A 230 -12.76 -8.97 20.03
CA ALA A 230 -12.37 -7.61 19.67
C ALA A 230 -13.33 -6.96 18.65
N TYR A 231 -13.85 -7.73 17.69
CA TYR A 231 -14.87 -7.24 16.76
C TYR A 231 -16.22 -7.01 17.42
N VAL A 232 -16.63 -7.91 18.31
CA VAL A 232 -17.88 -7.75 19.07
C VAL A 232 -17.81 -6.48 19.93
N ASP A 233 -16.68 -6.26 20.62
CA ASP A 233 -16.45 -5.07 21.44
C ASP A 233 -16.51 -3.79 20.58
N LEU A 234 -15.82 -3.78 19.43
CA LEU A 234 -15.81 -2.66 18.49
C LEU A 234 -17.22 -2.35 17.95
N LEU A 235 -17.94 -3.37 17.49
CA LEU A 235 -19.28 -3.20 16.89
C LEU A 235 -20.35 -2.88 17.94
N GLY A 236 -20.10 -3.23 19.21
CA GLY A 236 -20.94 -2.87 20.35
C GLY A 236 -20.91 -1.38 20.67
N ASN A 237 -19.81 -0.67 20.35
CA ASN A 237 -19.71 0.77 20.55
C ASN A 237 -20.23 1.55 19.32
N PRO A 238 -21.32 2.35 19.44
CA PRO A 238 -21.89 3.07 18.30
C PRO A 238 -20.92 4.06 17.63
N ALA A 239 -20.01 4.66 18.41
CA ALA A 239 -19.03 5.61 17.89
C ALA A 239 -17.95 4.89 17.07
N GLU A 240 -17.42 3.79 17.59
CA GLU A 240 -16.40 2.98 16.88
C GLU A 240 -16.99 2.27 15.66
N ARG A 241 -18.24 1.80 15.74
CA ARG A 241 -18.95 1.25 14.57
C ARG A 241 -19.12 2.28 13.46
N ARG A 242 -19.46 3.53 13.80
CA ARG A 242 -19.52 4.64 12.83
C ARG A 242 -18.13 4.95 12.27
N GLY A 243 -17.11 4.97 13.12
CA GLY A 243 -15.70 5.12 12.72
C GLY A 243 -15.27 4.03 11.74
N LEU A 244 -15.64 2.78 12.00
CA LEU A 244 -15.37 1.64 11.13
C LEU A 244 -16.00 1.81 9.75
N LEU A 245 -17.29 2.16 9.69
CA LEU A 245 -18.00 2.36 8.42
C LEU A 245 -17.31 3.47 7.59
N ILE A 246 -17.10 4.64 8.18
CA ILE A 246 -16.53 5.80 7.49
C ILE A 246 -15.09 5.51 7.09
N GLY A 247 -14.27 5.02 8.02
CA GLY A 247 -12.87 4.70 7.77
C GLY A 247 -12.72 3.64 6.67
N SER A 248 -13.59 2.62 6.68
CA SER A 248 -13.58 1.58 5.64
C SER A 248 -14.00 2.12 4.28
N LEU A 249 -15.01 2.99 4.20
CA LEU A 249 -15.43 3.61 2.94
C LEU A 249 -14.33 4.50 2.34
N LEU A 250 -13.68 5.30 3.19
CA LEU A 250 -12.53 6.13 2.78
C LEU A 250 -11.38 5.25 2.27
N ALA A 251 -11.01 4.22 3.04
CA ALA A 251 -9.94 3.31 2.66
C ALA A 251 -10.27 2.51 1.39
N VAL A 252 -11.48 1.97 1.26
CA VAL A 252 -11.93 1.26 0.05
C VAL A 252 -11.83 2.18 -1.16
N ALA A 253 -12.32 3.43 -1.07
CA ALA A 253 -12.26 4.36 -2.18
C ALA A 253 -10.82 4.70 -2.60
N GLY A 254 -9.93 4.97 -1.63
CA GLY A 254 -8.52 5.27 -1.95
C GLY A 254 -7.73 4.05 -2.40
N VAL A 255 -7.94 2.88 -1.80
CA VAL A 255 -7.23 1.63 -2.14
C VAL A 255 -7.66 1.13 -3.51
N VAL A 256 -8.96 1.13 -3.84
CA VAL A 256 -9.42 0.85 -5.21
C VAL A 256 -8.89 1.91 -6.18
N GLY A 257 -8.90 3.17 -5.78
CA GLY A 257 -8.36 4.27 -6.57
C GLY A 257 -6.90 4.07 -6.98
N LEU A 258 -6.03 3.67 -6.05
CA LEU A 258 -4.62 3.41 -6.37
C LEU A 258 -4.40 2.05 -7.03
N TRP A 259 -4.94 0.97 -6.48
CA TRP A 259 -4.61 -0.41 -6.91
C TRP A 259 -5.47 -0.90 -8.07
N GLY A 260 -6.74 -0.52 -8.11
CA GLY A 260 -7.68 -0.89 -9.17
C GLY A 260 -7.66 0.06 -10.37
N ILE A 261 -7.16 1.29 -10.18
CA ILE A 261 -7.08 2.30 -11.25
C ILE A 261 -5.64 2.75 -11.42
N GLY A 262 -5.00 3.30 -10.38
CA GLY A 262 -3.66 3.87 -10.47
C GLY A 262 -2.58 2.95 -11.03
N GLU A 263 -2.48 1.72 -10.53
CA GLU A 263 -1.50 0.73 -10.99
C GLU A 263 -1.78 0.27 -12.44
N TYR A 264 -3.03 0.33 -12.88
CA TYR A 264 -3.42 0.04 -14.27
C TYR A 264 -2.97 1.12 -15.26
N ALA A 265 -2.46 2.27 -14.78
CA ALA A 265 -1.89 3.29 -15.66
C ALA A 265 -0.70 2.73 -16.45
N VAL A 266 -0.02 1.71 -15.91
CA VAL A 266 1.10 1.02 -16.56
C VAL A 266 0.66 0.30 -17.85
N ASP A 267 -0.58 -0.20 -17.92
CA ASP A 267 -1.13 -0.85 -19.11
C ASP A 267 -1.44 0.20 -20.19
N LEU A 268 -2.03 1.34 -19.81
CA LEU A 268 -2.24 2.46 -20.72
C LEU A 268 -0.90 3.00 -21.25
N GLN A 269 0.08 3.21 -20.36
CA GLN A 269 1.43 3.62 -20.72
C GLN A 269 2.06 2.64 -21.72
N HIS A 270 1.91 1.33 -21.49
CA HIS A 270 2.44 0.33 -22.40
C HIS A 270 1.82 0.44 -23.80
N ALA A 271 0.50 0.56 -23.90
CA ALA A 271 -0.18 0.73 -25.17
C ALA A 271 0.25 2.04 -25.88
N VAL A 272 0.14 3.17 -25.18
CA VAL A 272 0.46 4.51 -25.71
C VAL A 272 1.93 4.60 -26.16
N PHE A 273 2.86 4.13 -25.33
CA PHE A 273 4.29 4.24 -25.65
C PHE A 273 4.69 3.28 -26.76
N THR A 274 4.09 2.10 -26.83
CA THR A 274 4.36 1.16 -27.93
C THR A 274 3.92 1.77 -29.25
N THR A 275 2.69 2.31 -29.33
CA THR A 275 2.22 3.05 -30.51
C THR A 275 3.07 4.28 -30.82
N TYR A 276 3.59 4.97 -29.79
CA TYR A 276 4.46 6.12 -29.97
C TYR A 276 5.84 5.75 -30.52
N TYR A 277 6.45 4.63 -30.11
CA TYR A 277 7.77 4.25 -30.64
C TYR A 277 7.70 3.40 -31.90
N ASP A 278 6.53 2.85 -32.22
CA ASP A 278 6.30 2.09 -33.45
C ASP A 278 6.63 2.91 -34.70
N GLY A 279 7.38 2.31 -35.62
CA GLY A 279 7.91 2.95 -36.82
C GLY A 279 8.94 4.07 -36.60
N ARG A 280 9.18 4.53 -35.36
CA ARG A 280 10.17 5.59 -35.04
C ARG A 280 11.54 5.04 -34.67
N LEU A 281 11.59 3.82 -34.14
CA LEU A 281 12.82 3.14 -33.70
C LEU A 281 12.84 1.71 -34.23
N ALA A 282 14.04 1.11 -34.30
CA ALA A 282 14.17 -0.32 -34.54
C ALA A 282 13.43 -1.12 -33.44
N PRO A 283 12.87 -2.31 -33.73
CA PRO A 283 12.00 -3.03 -32.79
C PRO A 283 12.59 -3.25 -31.38
N ASP A 284 13.87 -3.59 -31.29
CA ASP A 284 14.52 -3.81 -29.99
C ASP A 284 14.78 -2.50 -29.25
N ALA A 285 15.16 -1.44 -29.97
CA ALA A 285 15.30 -0.10 -29.42
C ALA A 285 13.95 0.47 -28.95
N ALA A 286 12.85 0.18 -29.66
CA ALA A 286 11.50 0.57 -29.27
C ALA A 286 11.08 -0.11 -27.96
N LYS A 287 11.30 -1.43 -27.82
CA LYS A 287 11.01 -2.16 -26.58
C LYS A 287 11.79 -1.62 -25.38
N ALA A 288 13.06 -1.31 -25.58
CA ALA A 288 13.90 -0.67 -24.55
C ALA A 288 13.34 0.72 -24.17
N ALA A 289 13.06 1.56 -25.16
CA ALA A 289 12.53 2.90 -24.94
C ALA A 289 11.15 2.92 -24.23
N VAL A 290 10.26 1.96 -24.54
CA VAL A 290 8.99 1.77 -23.84
C VAL A 290 9.23 1.43 -22.37
N THR A 291 10.17 0.50 -22.11
CA THR A 291 10.49 0.07 -20.74
C THR A 291 11.09 1.22 -19.93
N ASP A 292 12.01 1.97 -20.50
CA ASP A 292 12.64 3.12 -19.86
C ASP A 292 11.64 4.24 -19.58
N ALA A 293 10.76 4.55 -20.54
CA ALA A 293 9.71 5.54 -20.35
C ALA A 293 8.75 5.17 -19.21
N LYS A 294 8.36 3.89 -19.10
CA LYS A 294 7.52 3.40 -18.00
C LYS A 294 8.23 3.50 -16.65
N ASN A 295 9.53 3.18 -16.61
CA ASN A 295 10.32 3.28 -15.38
C ASN A 295 10.43 4.73 -14.90
N TRP A 296 10.70 5.68 -15.80
CA TRP A 296 10.71 7.11 -15.48
C TRP A 296 9.35 7.61 -15.02
N ALA A 297 8.29 7.25 -15.74
CA ALA A 297 6.91 7.59 -15.38
C ALA A 297 6.55 7.11 -13.96
N TYR A 298 6.96 5.90 -13.59
CA TYR A 298 6.77 5.34 -12.26
C TYR A 298 7.60 6.04 -11.18
N MET A 299 8.88 6.32 -11.43
CA MET A 299 9.73 7.09 -10.49
C MET A 299 9.15 8.48 -10.20
N LEU A 300 8.66 9.15 -11.25
CA LEU A 300 8.02 10.45 -11.12
C LEU A 300 6.67 10.33 -10.38
N GLN A 301 5.90 9.25 -10.59
CA GLN A 301 4.71 8.97 -9.79
C GLN A 301 5.04 8.83 -8.30
N MET A 302 6.11 8.12 -7.93
CA MET A 302 6.53 7.97 -6.53
C MET A 302 6.98 9.30 -5.92
N ALA A 303 7.74 10.11 -6.67
CA ALA A 303 8.15 11.45 -6.23
C ALA A 303 6.94 12.36 -6.00
N GLY A 304 6.01 12.38 -6.96
CA GLY A 304 4.73 13.07 -6.82
C GLY A 304 3.92 12.56 -5.63
N GLY A 305 3.88 11.25 -5.42
CA GLY A 305 3.21 10.63 -4.28
C GLY A 305 3.74 11.08 -2.93
N ALA A 306 5.06 11.17 -2.78
CA ALA A 306 5.70 11.69 -1.58
C ALA A 306 5.29 13.16 -1.33
N VAL A 307 5.28 13.99 -2.37
CA VAL A 307 4.82 15.39 -2.28
C VAL A 307 3.33 15.46 -1.91
N GLY A 308 2.49 14.62 -2.52
CA GLY A 308 1.06 14.54 -2.23
C GLY A 308 0.75 14.16 -0.78
N MET A 309 1.50 13.21 -0.21
CA MET A 309 1.40 12.86 1.21
C MET A 309 1.74 14.04 2.11
N LEU A 310 2.81 14.78 1.80
CA LEU A 310 3.16 15.99 2.55
C LEU A 310 2.07 17.07 2.44
N ILE A 311 1.50 17.27 1.24
CA ILE A 311 0.38 18.19 1.03
C ILE A 311 -0.82 17.79 1.89
N PHE A 312 -1.19 16.50 1.92
CA PHE A 312 -2.26 16.01 2.78
C PHE A 312 -1.98 16.36 4.24
N THR A 313 -0.79 16.04 4.74
CA THR A 313 -0.39 16.30 6.13
C THR A 313 -0.47 17.78 6.47
N LEU A 314 -0.03 18.66 5.57
CA LEU A 314 -0.10 20.11 5.76
C LEU A 314 -1.55 20.62 5.84
N ILE A 315 -2.44 20.12 4.98
CA ILE A 315 -3.87 20.47 5.02
C ILE A 315 -4.51 19.90 6.29
N ALA A 316 -4.17 18.66 6.67
CA ALA A 316 -4.67 18.01 7.87
C ALA A 316 -4.24 18.74 9.17
N ASP A 317 -3.02 19.30 9.22
CA ASP A 317 -2.53 20.11 10.34
C ASP A 317 -3.20 21.49 10.39
N ARG A 318 -3.43 22.14 9.23
CA ARG A 318 -3.90 23.54 9.16
C ARG A 318 -5.41 23.72 9.06
N ALA A 319 -6.10 22.85 8.35
CA ALA A 319 -7.54 22.93 8.07
C ALA A 319 -8.34 21.82 8.77
N GLY A 320 -7.73 20.66 9.05
CA GLY A 320 -8.42 19.50 9.64
C GLY A 320 -8.45 18.30 8.70
N ARG A 321 -8.86 17.13 9.24
CA ARG A 321 -8.82 15.87 8.48
C ARG A 321 -9.92 15.82 7.43
N ARG A 322 -11.11 16.33 7.76
CA ARG A 322 -12.25 16.38 6.82
C ARG A 322 -11.94 17.21 5.57
N PRO A 323 -11.51 18.48 5.65
CA PRO A 323 -11.17 19.25 4.45
C PRO A 323 -10.01 18.62 3.68
N ALA A 324 -9.01 18.05 4.35
CA ALA A 324 -7.92 17.34 3.68
C ALA A 324 -8.41 16.18 2.81
N PHE A 325 -9.29 15.31 3.35
CA PHE A 325 -9.88 14.23 2.55
C PHE A 325 -10.75 14.77 1.42
N LEU A 326 -11.58 15.80 1.65
CA LEU A 326 -12.43 16.37 0.60
C LEU A 326 -11.59 16.91 -0.57
N THR A 327 -10.53 17.68 -0.27
CA THR A 327 -9.64 18.22 -1.30
C THR A 327 -8.87 17.14 -2.04
N CYS A 328 -8.35 16.14 -1.32
CA CYS A 328 -7.52 15.09 -1.90
C CYS A 328 -8.34 14.07 -2.69
N PHE A 329 -9.57 13.72 -2.26
CA PHE A 329 -10.46 12.88 -3.06
C PHE A 329 -10.93 13.59 -4.33
N ALA A 330 -11.26 14.88 -4.25
CA ALA A 330 -11.61 15.67 -5.43
C ALA A 330 -10.43 15.76 -6.41
N ALA A 331 -9.21 16.01 -5.91
CA ALA A 331 -8.01 16.01 -6.72
C ALA A 331 -7.75 14.63 -7.34
N ALA A 332 -7.88 13.54 -6.57
CA ALA A 332 -7.71 12.18 -7.06
C ALA A 332 -8.71 11.86 -8.19
N PHE A 333 -9.97 12.28 -8.06
CA PHE A 333 -10.99 12.13 -9.11
C PHE A 333 -10.59 12.89 -10.38
N VAL A 334 -10.39 14.21 -10.29
CA VAL A 334 -10.17 15.08 -11.44
C VAL A 334 -8.85 14.75 -12.14
N VAL A 335 -7.76 14.61 -11.38
CA VAL A 335 -6.44 14.36 -11.95
C VAL A 335 -6.39 12.96 -12.58
N THR A 336 -6.90 11.93 -11.91
CA THR A 336 -6.88 10.57 -12.48
C THR A 336 -7.69 10.52 -13.78
N MET A 337 -8.91 11.08 -13.82
CA MET A 337 -9.69 11.15 -15.06
C MET A 337 -8.95 11.90 -16.16
N PHE A 338 -8.33 13.03 -15.83
CA PHE A 338 -7.56 13.83 -16.79
C PHE A 338 -6.38 13.04 -17.39
N VAL A 339 -5.60 12.34 -16.56
CA VAL A 339 -4.46 11.53 -17.02
C VAL A 339 -4.92 10.47 -18.01
N TYR A 340 -5.96 9.70 -17.68
CA TYR A 340 -6.50 8.68 -18.58
C TYR A 340 -7.10 9.25 -19.85
N ALA A 341 -7.72 10.44 -19.80
CA ALA A 341 -8.29 11.08 -20.98
C ALA A 341 -7.23 11.69 -21.92
N ARG A 342 -6.08 12.14 -21.39
CA ARG A 342 -5.17 13.02 -22.13
C ARG A 342 -3.75 12.51 -22.34
N MET A 343 -3.31 11.45 -21.69
CA MET A 343 -1.96 10.90 -21.92
C MET A 343 -1.85 10.33 -23.35
N GLN A 344 -1.03 10.93 -24.21
CA GLN A 344 -0.83 10.48 -25.61
C GLN A 344 0.64 10.15 -25.92
N THR A 345 1.58 10.61 -25.10
CA THR A 345 3.03 10.42 -25.34
C THR A 345 3.78 10.10 -24.05
N PRO A 346 5.03 9.58 -24.14
CA PRO A 346 5.92 9.45 -22.98
C PRO A 346 6.16 10.77 -22.25
N ALA A 347 6.28 11.88 -22.99
CA ALA A 347 6.46 13.20 -22.40
C ALA A 347 5.26 13.62 -21.54
N ASP A 348 4.04 13.27 -21.96
CA ASP A 348 2.83 13.50 -21.16
C ASP A 348 2.90 12.79 -19.81
N ALA A 349 3.36 11.53 -19.82
CA ALA A 349 3.47 10.74 -18.61
C ALA A 349 4.43 11.35 -17.59
N TYR A 350 5.51 12.01 -18.02
CA TYR A 350 6.52 12.57 -17.10
C TYR A 350 5.98 13.70 -16.21
N TRP A 351 4.97 14.44 -16.64
CA TRP A 351 4.33 15.45 -15.79
C TRP A 351 2.95 15.03 -15.28
N MET A 352 2.23 14.15 -15.99
CA MET A 352 0.93 13.64 -15.53
C MET A 352 1.05 12.63 -14.38
N MET A 353 2.04 11.74 -14.43
CA MET A 353 2.24 10.72 -13.39
C MET A 353 2.61 11.28 -12.01
N PRO A 354 3.48 12.29 -11.86
CA PRO A 354 3.70 12.90 -10.55
C PRO A 354 2.43 13.59 -10.02
N LEU A 355 1.61 14.20 -10.88
CA LEU A 355 0.34 14.81 -10.45
C LEU A 355 -0.65 13.75 -9.96
N MET A 356 -0.82 12.67 -10.72
CA MET A 356 -1.69 11.56 -10.36
C MET A 356 -1.20 10.84 -9.11
N GLY A 357 0.12 10.62 -9.01
CA GLY A 357 0.78 10.09 -7.82
C GLY A 357 0.49 10.97 -6.60
N ALA A 358 0.70 12.29 -6.71
CA ALA A 358 0.41 13.22 -5.63
C ALA A 358 -1.05 13.13 -5.18
N ALA A 359 -1.99 13.13 -6.12
CA ALA A 359 -3.41 13.09 -5.80
C ALA A 359 -3.81 11.77 -5.12
N GLN A 360 -3.37 10.62 -5.63
CA GLN A 360 -3.77 9.31 -5.12
C GLN A 360 -3.06 8.94 -3.80
N PHE A 361 -1.74 9.10 -3.73
CA PHE A 361 -0.97 8.75 -2.53
C PHE A 361 -1.25 9.68 -1.34
N SER A 362 -1.70 10.91 -1.59
CA SER A 362 -2.12 11.84 -0.52
C SER A 362 -3.17 11.20 0.41
N LEU A 363 -4.09 10.40 -0.14
CA LEU A 363 -5.15 9.71 0.62
C LEU A 363 -4.59 8.71 1.63
N PHE A 364 -3.46 8.06 1.30
CA PHE A 364 -2.83 7.07 2.16
C PHE A 364 -2.19 7.70 3.39
N ALA A 365 -1.64 8.92 3.26
CA ALA A 365 -1.18 9.67 4.44
C ALA A 365 -2.38 10.01 5.33
N GLY A 366 -3.53 10.29 4.72
CA GLY A 366 -4.78 10.42 5.45
C GLY A 366 -5.16 9.16 6.23
N PHE A 367 -5.00 7.97 5.66
CA PHE A 367 -5.35 6.72 6.34
C PHE A 367 -4.45 6.46 7.56
N SER A 368 -3.14 6.70 7.46
CA SER A 368 -2.23 6.51 8.59
C SER A 368 -2.51 7.51 9.73
N ILE A 369 -2.93 8.73 9.41
CA ILE A 369 -3.24 9.78 10.37
C ILE A 369 -4.62 9.61 10.99
N TYR A 370 -5.65 9.39 10.17
CA TYR A 370 -7.05 9.54 10.57
C TYR A 370 -7.68 8.25 11.12
N LEU A 371 -7.40 7.09 10.52
CA LEU A 371 -7.97 5.83 10.99
C LEU A 371 -7.73 5.59 12.49
N PRO A 372 -6.52 5.76 13.05
CA PRO A 372 -6.32 5.52 14.48
C PRO A 372 -7.01 6.53 15.40
N GLU A 373 -7.35 7.72 14.89
CA GLU A 373 -8.09 8.75 15.63
C GLU A 373 -9.59 8.41 15.76
N LEU A 374 -10.10 7.42 15.01
CA LEU A 374 -11.50 6.98 15.04
C LEU A 374 -11.82 5.92 16.11
N PHE A 375 -10.80 5.26 16.66
CA PHE A 375 -10.97 4.11 17.53
C PHE A 375 -10.31 4.32 18.89
N GLY A 376 -10.94 3.79 19.95
CA GLY A 376 -10.39 3.78 21.30
C GLY A 376 -9.22 2.83 21.43
N ALA A 377 -8.45 2.94 22.50
CA ALA A 377 -7.26 2.09 22.71
C ALA A 377 -7.61 0.59 22.72
N ALA A 378 -8.86 0.25 23.05
CA ALA A 378 -9.42 -1.10 23.06
C ALA A 378 -9.34 -1.83 21.72
N ALA A 379 -9.75 -1.12 20.68
CA ALA A 379 -10.07 -1.70 19.39
C ALA A 379 -9.30 -1.00 18.27
N ARG A 380 -8.31 -0.15 18.60
CA ARG A 380 -7.53 0.62 17.63
C ARG A 380 -6.81 -0.28 16.63
N GLY A 381 -6.14 -1.34 17.09
CA GLY A 381 -5.49 -2.29 16.20
C GLY A 381 -6.49 -2.96 15.26
N THR A 382 -7.60 -3.43 15.82
CA THR A 382 -8.71 -4.09 15.11
C THR A 382 -9.35 -3.17 14.07
N GLY A 383 -9.77 -1.98 14.47
CA GLY A 383 -10.51 -1.02 13.64
C GLY A 383 -9.66 -0.45 12.50
N VAL A 384 -8.42 -0.06 12.79
CA VAL A 384 -7.49 0.42 11.74
C VAL A 384 -7.18 -0.69 10.75
N SER A 385 -6.86 -1.90 11.24
CA SER A 385 -6.53 -3.02 10.36
C SER A 385 -7.72 -3.42 9.51
N PHE A 386 -8.93 -3.51 10.07
CA PHE A 386 -10.13 -3.81 9.30
C PHE A 386 -10.40 -2.74 8.24
N ALA A 387 -10.45 -1.47 8.65
CA ALA A 387 -10.80 -0.37 7.75
C ALA A 387 -9.84 -0.30 6.56
N TYR A 388 -8.54 -0.37 6.82
CA TYR A 388 -7.52 -0.31 5.77
C TYR A 388 -7.55 -1.54 4.86
N ASN A 389 -7.72 -2.74 5.42
CA ASN A 389 -7.62 -3.98 4.66
C ASN A 389 -8.90 -4.38 3.93
N LEU A 390 -10.08 -3.85 4.31
CA LEU A 390 -11.30 -4.05 3.54
C LEU A 390 -11.15 -3.55 2.09
N GLY A 391 -10.39 -2.47 1.91
CA GLY A 391 -10.05 -1.94 0.58
C GLY A 391 -9.27 -2.92 -0.30
N ARG A 392 -8.58 -3.92 0.26
CA ARG A 392 -7.79 -4.90 -0.51
C ARG A 392 -8.68 -5.88 -1.27
N PHE A 393 -9.78 -6.33 -0.66
CA PHE A 393 -10.77 -7.16 -1.36
C PHE A 393 -11.45 -6.37 -2.48
N ALA A 394 -11.81 -5.12 -2.20
CA ALA A 394 -12.39 -4.23 -3.20
C ALA A 394 -11.42 -3.93 -4.35
N ALA A 395 -10.12 -3.77 -4.07
CA ALA A 395 -9.10 -3.59 -5.09
C ALA A 395 -8.92 -4.84 -5.95
N ALA A 396 -8.88 -6.03 -5.34
CA ALA A 396 -8.85 -7.29 -6.08
C ALA A 396 -10.07 -7.43 -7.00
N ALA A 397 -11.27 -7.09 -6.52
CA ALA A 397 -12.48 -7.04 -7.36
C ALA A 397 -12.41 -5.97 -8.45
N GLY A 398 -11.91 -4.77 -8.11
CA GLY A 398 -11.74 -3.66 -9.04
C GLY A 398 -10.78 -4.00 -10.18
N SER A 399 -9.73 -4.76 -9.90
CA SER A 399 -8.82 -5.30 -10.91
C SER A 399 -9.52 -6.16 -11.97
N PHE A 400 -10.43 -7.05 -11.55
CA PHE A 400 -11.26 -7.84 -12.47
C PHE A 400 -12.32 -6.98 -13.15
N GLY A 401 -12.90 -6.01 -12.43
CA GLY A 401 -13.86 -5.04 -12.98
C GLY A 401 -13.27 -4.21 -14.11
N SER A 402 -12.04 -3.72 -13.96
CA SER A 402 -11.30 -2.99 -15.01
C SER A 402 -11.13 -3.82 -16.27
N ALA A 403 -10.73 -5.09 -16.11
CA ALA A 403 -10.56 -6.02 -17.22
C ALA A 403 -11.89 -6.39 -17.89
N TRP A 404 -12.97 -6.54 -17.12
CA TRP A 404 -14.30 -6.80 -17.66
C TRP A 404 -14.83 -5.59 -18.42
N LEU A 405 -14.69 -4.38 -17.88
CA LEU A 405 -15.08 -3.15 -18.55
C LEU A 405 -14.33 -2.97 -19.88
N SER A 406 -13.02 -3.22 -19.91
CA SER A 406 -12.21 -3.00 -21.11
C SER A 406 -12.47 -4.03 -22.21
N THR A 407 -12.81 -5.27 -21.86
CA THR A 407 -13.06 -6.34 -22.84
C THR A 407 -14.53 -6.45 -23.25
N SER A 408 -15.46 -6.19 -22.34
CA SER A 408 -16.89 -6.44 -22.57
C SER A 408 -17.64 -5.15 -22.93
N LEU A 409 -17.60 -4.15 -22.04
CA LEU A 409 -18.38 -2.92 -22.22
C LEU A 409 -17.75 -1.99 -23.27
N PHE A 410 -16.43 -1.81 -23.20
CA PHE A 410 -15.69 -0.92 -24.08
C PHE A 410 -14.85 -1.68 -25.13
N GLY A 411 -15.00 -3.00 -25.25
CA GLY A 411 -14.21 -3.82 -26.17
C GLY A 411 -14.44 -3.51 -27.66
N GLY A 412 -15.51 -2.79 -28.00
CA GLY A 412 -15.80 -2.35 -29.37
C GLY A 412 -15.06 -1.09 -29.81
N PHE A 413 -14.25 -0.46 -28.95
CA PHE A 413 -13.45 0.73 -29.29
C PHE A 413 -12.02 0.36 -29.67
N ASP A 414 -11.40 1.20 -30.51
CA ASP A 414 -10.00 1.02 -30.91
C ASP A 414 -9.03 1.24 -29.73
N ALA A 415 -7.97 0.44 -29.67
CA ALA A 415 -6.94 0.62 -28.65
C ALA A 415 -6.26 2.01 -28.81
N PRO A 416 -6.01 2.76 -27.72
CA PRO A 416 -6.09 2.37 -26.31
C PRO A 416 -7.40 2.77 -25.58
N ASP A 417 -8.44 3.18 -26.29
CA ASP A 417 -9.66 3.77 -25.70
C ASP A 417 -10.42 2.85 -24.72
N PRO A 418 -10.49 1.52 -24.92
CA PRO A 418 -11.10 0.63 -23.94
C PRO A 418 -10.45 0.74 -22.55
N LEU A 419 -9.12 0.92 -22.47
CA LEU A 419 -8.41 1.10 -21.20
C LEU A 419 -8.74 2.45 -20.57
N ARG A 420 -8.87 3.51 -21.39
CA ARG A 420 -9.21 4.86 -20.93
C ARG A 420 -10.60 4.90 -20.32
N TYR A 421 -11.60 4.43 -21.05
CA TYR A 421 -12.99 4.49 -20.61
C TYR A 421 -13.26 3.60 -19.40
N SER A 422 -12.63 2.42 -19.30
CA SER A 422 -12.69 1.58 -18.11
C SER A 422 -12.16 2.29 -16.88
N ALA A 423 -10.94 2.83 -16.94
CA ALA A 423 -10.33 3.53 -15.82
C ALA A 423 -11.10 4.79 -15.41
N MET A 424 -11.58 5.57 -16.40
CA MET A 424 -12.41 6.75 -16.19
C MET A 424 -13.74 6.40 -15.51
N THR A 425 -14.38 5.30 -15.91
CA THR A 425 -15.61 4.81 -15.27
C THR A 425 -15.36 4.41 -13.82
N MET A 426 -14.24 3.74 -13.55
CA MET A 426 -13.87 3.34 -12.19
C MET A 426 -13.54 4.54 -11.28
N CYS A 427 -13.14 5.70 -11.83
CA CYS A 427 -12.85 6.90 -11.03
C CYS A 427 -14.06 7.37 -10.21
N VAL A 428 -15.29 6.96 -10.56
CA VAL A 428 -16.50 7.19 -9.74
C VAL A 428 -16.33 6.73 -8.29
N ILE A 429 -15.44 5.76 -8.02
CA ILE A 429 -15.11 5.33 -6.65
C ILE A 429 -14.64 6.49 -5.77
N PHE A 430 -13.93 7.48 -6.33
CA PHE A 430 -13.49 8.65 -5.58
C PHE A 430 -14.65 9.54 -5.11
N LEU A 431 -15.80 9.51 -5.80
CA LEU A 431 -17.01 10.20 -5.36
C LEU A 431 -17.62 9.54 -4.11
N ILE A 432 -17.50 8.21 -3.98
CA ILE A 432 -17.86 7.50 -2.75
C ILE A 432 -16.95 7.94 -1.61
N GLY A 433 -15.64 8.05 -1.86
CA GLY A 433 -14.67 8.60 -0.90
C GLY A 433 -15.00 10.04 -0.49
N LEU A 434 -15.39 10.89 -1.44
CA LEU A 434 -15.80 12.27 -1.20
C LEU A 434 -17.08 12.35 -0.33
N ALA A 435 -18.07 11.52 -0.65
CA ALA A 435 -19.30 11.41 0.14
C ALA A 435 -19.00 10.92 1.57
N ALA A 436 -18.16 9.87 1.72
CA ALA A 436 -17.75 9.38 3.03
C ALA A 436 -16.98 10.45 3.83
N ALA A 437 -16.10 11.21 3.17
CA ALA A 437 -15.32 12.29 3.78
C ALA A 437 -16.24 13.42 4.29
N TRP A 438 -17.36 13.67 3.62
CA TRP A 438 -18.34 14.66 4.07
C TRP A 438 -18.96 14.31 5.44
N PHE A 439 -19.23 13.03 5.67
CA PHE A 439 -19.81 12.54 6.93
C PHE A 439 -18.76 12.19 8.00
N ALA A 440 -17.48 12.30 7.65
CA ALA A 440 -16.36 11.98 8.51
C ALA A 440 -16.26 12.94 9.69
N PRO A 441 -16.18 12.43 10.95
CA PRO A 441 -16.03 13.30 12.11
C PRO A 441 -14.67 14.02 12.07
N GLU A 442 -14.66 15.33 12.35
CA GLU A 442 -13.41 16.05 12.50
C GLU A 442 -12.73 15.68 13.83
N THR A 443 -11.45 15.34 13.76
CA THR A 443 -10.64 14.84 14.88
C THR A 443 -9.53 15.80 15.29
N ARG A 444 -9.24 16.83 14.47
CA ARG A 444 -8.20 17.81 14.78
C ARG A 444 -8.44 18.49 16.14
N GLY A 445 -7.41 18.45 16.98
CA GLY A 445 -7.43 19.09 18.30
C GLY A 445 -8.28 18.38 19.34
N ARG A 446 -8.85 17.20 19.02
CA ARG A 446 -9.59 16.38 19.97
C ARG A 446 -8.68 15.34 20.62
N PRO A 447 -8.92 14.97 21.89
CA PRO A 447 -8.23 13.83 22.50
C PRO A 447 -8.59 12.55 21.75
N LEU A 448 -7.72 11.54 21.83
CA LEU A 448 -8.03 10.21 21.30
C LEU A 448 -9.25 9.63 22.04
N PRO A 449 -10.11 8.85 21.37
CA PRO A 449 -11.17 8.13 22.06
C PRO A 449 -10.58 7.22 23.15
N ALA A 450 -11.24 7.18 24.31
CA ALA A 450 -10.86 6.37 25.46
C ALA A 450 -11.06 4.87 25.20
#